data_AF-A0A212KWR2-F1
#
_entry.id   AF-A0A212KWR2-F1
#
_cell.length_a   1.000
_cell.length_b   1.000
_cell.length_c   1.000
_cell.angle_alpha   90.00
_cell.angle_beta   90.00
_cell.angle_gamma   90.00
#
_symmetry.space_group_name_H-M   'P 1'
#
loop_
_entity.id
_entity.type
_entity.pdbx_description
1 polymer ?
#
loop_
_entity_poly.entity_id
_entity_poly.type
_entity_poly.pdbx_seq_one_letter_code
_entity_poly.pdbx_strand_id
1 'polypeptide(L)'
;MKSIKLIIFLILSTTGLCVADDTASCSENECSYQSIPAQLSLFSPIQTSTPDMSIRGLRVNLIYGENYHVSGLDLGLANCVTGDLTGWQIGVYNRVQGDVNGVQSGWVNIDDCNFKGYQRGLVNVVHGDFYGLQSGLINYTGQTIYGVQYGLINYTGQTIYGVQYGLINKTMDMCGVQLGLVNMTHSLTGVQIGLINVQTNRQVFKGLPIINASW
;
A
#
# COMPACT_ATOMS: atom_id res chain seq x y z
N MET A 1 12.51 7.26 -16.60
CA MET A 1 11.35 6.33 -16.49
C MET A 1 11.68 5.01 -15.80
N LYS A 2 12.86 4.39 -16.00
CA LYS A 2 13.39 3.33 -15.12
C LYS A 2 13.61 3.82 -13.67
N SER A 3 13.82 5.13 -13.51
CA SER A 3 14.15 5.80 -12.24
C SER A 3 13.05 5.79 -11.17
N ILE A 4 11.75 5.86 -11.51
CA ILE A 4 10.68 5.81 -10.50
C ILE A 4 10.51 4.39 -9.95
N LYS A 5 10.50 3.37 -10.83
CA LYS A 5 10.55 1.97 -10.42
C LYS A 5 11.81 1.70 -9.60
N LEU A 6 12.96 2.27 -9.97
CA LEU A 6 14.21 2.13 -9.22
C LEU A 6 14.18 2.82 -7.84
N ILE A 7 13.58 4.00 -7.72
CA ILE A 7 13.42 4.71 -6.43
C ILE A 7 12.47 3.93 -5.52
N ILE A 8 11.35 3.45 -6.05
CA ILE A 8 10.40 2.62 -5.30
C ILE A 8 11.07 1.29 -4.92
N PHE A 9 11.80 0.66 -5.84
CA PHE A 9 12.59 -0.56 -5.58
C PHE A 9 13.70 -0.34 -4.53
N LEU A 10 14.37 0.81 -4.52
CA LEU A 10 15.36 1.17 -3.50
C LEU A 10 14.73 1.38 -2.12
N ILE A 11 13.51 1.94 -2.07
CA ILE A 11 12.74 2.05 -0.81
C ILE A 11 12.28 0.65 -0.33
N LEU A 12 11.96 -0.25 -1.26
CA LEU A 12 11.52 -1.63 -1.00
C LEU A 12 12.68 -2.57 -0.62
N SER A 13 13.89 -2.39 -1.16
CA SER A 13 15.01 -3.32 -0.94
C SER A 13 15.70 -3.15 0.42
N THR A 14 15.32 -2.17 1.22
CA THR A 14 15.93 -1.87 2.53
C THR A 14 15.07 -2.32 3.72
N THR A 15 13.93 -2.98 3.51
CA THR A 15 12.90 -3.19 4.54
C THR A 15 12.84 -4.63 5.08
N GLY A 16 14.01 -5.22 5.35
CA GLY A 16 14.16 -6.54 5.97
C GLY A 16 13.91 -6.58 7.49
N LEU A 17 12.97 -5.78 8.03
CA LEU A 17 12.65 -5.81 9.46
C LEU A 17 11.74 -6.97 9.85
N CYS A 18 10.90 -7.45 8.92
CA CYS A 18 10.12 -8.66 9.11
C CYS A 18 10.94 -9.87 8.69
N VAL A 19 11.16 -10.82 9.60
CA VAL A 19 11.57 -12.16 9.20
C VAL A 19 10.34 -12.85 8.65
N ALA A 20 10.28 -13.05 7.35
CA ALA A 20 9.38 -14.04 6.79
C ALA A 20 9.99 -14.66 5.54
N ASP A 21 9.65 -15.93 5.36
CA ASP A 21 10.01 -16.76 4.23
C ASP A 21 9.73 -16.02 2.92
N ASP A 22 10.65 -16.08 1.96
CA ASP A 22 10.55 -15.43 0.64
C ASP A 22 9.41 -15.99 -0.25
N THR A 23 8.43 -16.66 0.35
CA THR A 23 7.31 -17.36 -0.30
C THR A 23 5.95 -16.90 0.22
N ALA A 24 5.76 -15.61 0.52
CA ALA A 24 4.43 -15.06 0.81
C ALA A 24 3.49 -15.30 -0.38
N SER A 25 2.66 -16.33 -0.27
CA SER A 25 1.58 -16.62 -1.21
C SER A 25 0.31 -15.95 -0.68
N CYS A 26 -0.39 -15.17 -1.52
CA CYS A 26 -1.64 -14.49 -1.14
C CYS A 26 -2.83 -15.45 -0.94
N SER A 27 -2.56 -16.70 -0.56
CA SER A 27 -3.52 -17.72 -0.20
C SER A 27 -2.79 -18.87 0.50
N GLU A 28 -2.76 -18.88 1.83
CA GLU A 28 -2.38 -20.07 2.59
C GLU A 28 -3.57 -20.63 3.37
N ASN A 29 -3.61 -21.96 3.45
CA ASN A 29 -4.66 -22.70 4.14
C ASN A 29 -4.74 -22.30 5.62
N GLU A 30 -5.95 -22.07 6.13
CA GLU A 30 -6.20 -21.78 7.55
C GLU A 30 -5.86 -23.01 8.42
N CYS A 31 -4.61 -23.12 8.89
CA CYS A 31 -4.35 -23.85 10.13
C CYS A 31 -5.00 -23.07 11.28
N SER A 32 -5.70 -23.76 12.19
CA SER A 32 -6.33 -23.10 13.34
C SER A 32 -5.26 -22.58 14.30
N TYR A 33 -4.91 -21.30 14.19
CA TYR A 33 -3.96 -20.64 15.08
C TYR A 33 -4.63 -20.25 16.40
N GLN A 34 -3.95 -20.50 17.52
CA GLN A 34 -4.41 -20.05 18.83
C GLN A 34 -4.40 -18.52 18.86
N SER A 35 -5.50 -17.93 19.33
CA SER A 35 -5.63 -16.47 19.46
C SER A 35 -5.68 -16.04 20.92
N ILE A 36 -5.01 -14.94 21.24
CA ILE A 36 -5.04 -14.32 22.55
C ILE A 36 -5.57 -12.87 22.45
N PRO A 37 -6.19 -12.32 23.50
CA PRO A 37 -6.85 -11.02 23.42
C PRO A 37 -5.89 -9.82 23.45
N ALA A 38 -4.70 -9.98 24.03
CA ALA A 38 -3.74 -8.89 24.14
C ALA A 38 -2.29 -9.40 24.13
N GLN A 39 -1.38 -8.57 23.63
CA GLN A 39 0.06 -8.83 23.65
C GLN A 39 0.87 -7.55 23.86
N LEU A 40 2.02 -7.72 24.53
CA LEU A 40 3.08 -6.73 24.67
C LEU A 40 4.41 -7.30 24.12
N SER A 41 5.13 -6.54 23.29
CA SER A 41 6.48 -6.90 22.80
C SER A 41 7.48 -5.78 23.08
N LEU A 42 8.73 -6.16 23.36
CA LEU A 42 9.86 -5.23 23.33
C LEU A 42 10.48 -5.23 21.94
N PHE A 43 11.06 -6.37 21.54
CA PHE A 43 11.48 -6.72 20.18
C PHE A 43 11.25 -8.22 19.99
N SER A 44 10.70 -8.70 18.88
CA SER A 44 10.59 -10.15 18.63
C SER A 44 11.98 -10.81 18.68
N PRO A 45 12.15 -11.96 19.39
CA PRO A 45 11.12 -12.79 20.00
C PRO A 45 10.81 -12.49 21.49
N ILE A 46 11.32 -11.39 22.08
CA ILE A 46 10.96 -10.96 23.44
C ILE A 46 9.56 -10.31 23.45
N GLN A 47 8.54 -11.17 23.52
CA GLN A 47 7.11 -10.84 23.51
C GLN A 47 6.27 -11.81 24.36
N THR A 48 5.09 -11.38 24.81
CA THR A 48 4.16 -12.20 25.62
C THR A 48 3.43 -13.28 24.81
N SER A 49 3.55 -13.25 23.48
CA SER A 49 3.03 -14.25 22.56
C SER A 49 4.14 -14.65 21.59
N THR A 50 4.10 -15.85 21.02
CA THR A 50 5.02 -16.28 19.97
C THR A 50 4.59 -15.70 18.60
N PRO A 51 5.51 -15.57 17.62
CA PRO A 51 5.19 -14.98 16.32
C PRO A 51 4.12 -15.71 15.49
N ASP A 52 3.93 -17.00 15.74
CA ASP A 52 2.88 -17.82 15.11
C ASP A 52 1.49 -17.64 15.75
N MET A 53 1.40 -17.05 16.96
CA MET A 53 0.10 -16.80 17.59
C MET A 53 -0.60 -15.58 16.99
N SER A 54 -1.93 -15.67 16.92
CA SER A 54 -2.80 -14.59 16.47
C SER A 54 -3.23 -13.70 17.64
N ILE A 55 -3.42 -12.41 17.38
CA ILE A 55 -3.93 -11.45 18.37
C ILE A 55 -5.34 -11.01 17.98
N ARG A 56 -6.28 -11.07 18.91
CA ARG A 56 -7.66 -10.60 18.73
C ARG A 56 -8.04 -9.62 19.83
N GLY A 57 -7.62 -8.37 19.67
CA GLY A 57 -7.87 -7.29 20.61
C GLY A 57 -6.82 -6.21 20.51
N LEU A 58 -5.84 -6.20 21.43
CA LEU A 58 -4.81 -5.15 21.52
C LEU A 58 -3.40 -5.72 21.42
N ARG A 59 -2.64 -5.27 20.42
CA ARG A 59 -1.21 -5.52 20.30
C ARG A 59 -0.42 -4.23 20.56
N VAL A 60 0.55 -4.28 21.46
CA VAL A 60 1.47 -3.17 21.76
C VAL A 60 2.91 -3.63 21.55
N ASN A 61 3.63 -2.97 20.63
CA ASN A 61 5.01 -3.27 20.27
C ASN A 61 5.91 -2.06 20.57
N LEU A 62 6.71 -2.14 21.63
CA LEU A 62 7.55 -1.02 22.06
C LEU A 62 8.60 -0.66 21.00
N ILE A 63 9.25 -1.66 20.40
CA ILE A 63 10.22 -1.46 19.31
C ILE A 63 9.80 -2.27 18.09
N TYR A 64 9.62 -3.58 18.24
CA TYR A 64 9.30 -4.49 17.16
C TYR A 64 8.43 -5.65 17.66
N GLY A 65 7.34 -5.94 16.96
CA GLY A 65 6.52 -7.12 17.25
C GLY A 65 6.04 -7.83 16.00
N GLU A 66 5.86 -9.13 16.15
CA GLU A 66 5.54 -10.05 15.07
C GLU A 66 4.47 -11.04 15.54
N ASN A 67 3.41 -11.18 14.75
CA ASN A 67 2.33 -12.15 14.96
C ASN A 67 1.75 -12.57 13.62
N TYR A 68 1.06 -13.71 13.60
CA TYR A 68 0.45 -14.23 12.39
C TYR A 68 -0.75 -13.40 11.95
N HIS A 69 -1.92 -13.54 12.60
CA HIS A 69 -3.05 -12.65 12.36
C HIS A 69 -3.19 -11.61 13.46
N VAL A 70 -3.64 -10.41 13.08
CA VAL A 70 -4.04 -9.38 14.05
C VAL A 70 -5.42 -8.84 13.72
N SER A 71 -6.33 -8.96 14.68
CA SER A 71 -7.67 -8.36 14.61
C SER A 71 -7.86 -7.40 15.78
N GLY A 72 -8.07 -6.11 15.50
CA GLY A 72 -8.24 -5.07 16.51
C GLY A 72 -7.28 -3.89 16.37
N LEU A 73 -6.63 -3.49 17.47
CA LEU A 73 -5.70 -2.36 17.51
C LEU A 73 -4.26 -2.85 17.62
N ASP A 74 -3.43 -2.44 16.68
CA ASP A 74 -2.01 -2.79 16.58
C ASP A 74 -1.17 -1.52 16.67
N LEU A 75 -0.41 -1.36 17.75
CA LEU A 75 0.35 -0.16 18.05
C LEU A 75 1.83 -0.49 18.19
N GLY A 76 2.72 0.29 17.57
CA GLY A 76 4.14 0.15 17.85
C GLY A 76 5.08 0.96 16.98
N LEU A 77 6.39 0.85 17.20
CA LEU A 77 7.37 1.47 16.30
C LEU A 77 7.48 0.68 14.98
N ALA A 78 7.72 -0.62 15.06
CA ALA A 78 7.70 -1.54 13.93
C ALA A 78 6.69 -2.67 14.19
N ASN A 79 5.68 -2.78 13.34
CA ASN A 79 4.65 -3.80 13.42
C ASN A 79 4.75 -4.74 12.22
N CYS A 80 4.85 -6.04 12.48
CA CYS A 80 4.87 -7.08 11.46
C CYS A 80 3.69 -8.03 11.65
N VAL A 81 2.93 -8.26 10.58
CA VAL A 81 1.83 -9.24 10.52
C VAL A 81 2.12 -10.18 9.36
N THR A 82 2.37 -11.46 9.63
CA THR A 82 2.76 -12.43 8.59
C THR A 82 1.56 -13.05 7.88
N GLY A 83 0.37 -13.00 8.50
CA GLY A 83 -0.92 -13.27 7.86
C GLY A 83 -1.70 -11.97 7.64
N ASP A 84 -3.02 -12.04 7.85
CA ASP A 84 -3.95 -10.93 7.64
C ASP A 84 -4.07 -9.97 8.83
N LEU A 85 -4.33 -8.70 8.50
CA LEU A 85 -4.68 -7.65 9.44
C LEU A 85 -6.14 -7.22 9.24
N THR A 86 -6.94 -7.24 10.30
CA THR A 86 -8.28 -6.63 10.32
C THR A 86 -8.42 -5.63 11.47
N GLY A 87 -8.37 -4.34 11.19
CA GLY A 87 -8.49 -3.30 12.23
C GLY A 87 -7.62 -2.08 11.97
N TRP A 88 -7.04 -1.50 13.03
CA TRP A 88 -6.19 -0.32 12.92
C TRP A 88 -4.76 -0.64 13.34
N GLN A 89 -3.83 -0.48 12.40
CA GLN A 89 -2.40 -0.59 12.65
C GLN A 89 -1.72 0.78 12.61
N ILE A 90 -0.99 1.12 13.68
CA ILE A 90 -0.33 2.40 13.88
C ILE A 90 1.13 2.15 14.21
N GLY A 91 2.04 2.73 13.42
CA GLY A 91 3.46 2.68 13.74
C GLY A 91 4.37 3.47 12.82
N VAL A 92 5.67 3.50 13.10
CA VAL A 92 6.63 4.15 12.18
C VAL A 92 6.77 3.28 10.92
N TYR A 93 6.91 1.98 11.11
CA TYR A 93 6.98 0.98 10.06
C TYR A 93 5.90 -0.09 10.28
N ASN A 94 5.05 -0.28 9.28
CA ASN A 94 4.01 -1.29 9.28
C ASN A 94 4.22 -2.20 8.07
N ARG A 95 4.23 -3.52 8.29
CA ARG A 95 4.21 -4.49 7.20
C ARG A 95 3.19 -5.59 7.46
N VAL A 96 2.39 -5.90 6.45
CA VAL A 96 1.42 -6.99 6.44
C VAL A 96 1.67 -7.85 5.20
N GLN A 97 1.85 -9.15 5.39
CA GLN A 97 2.13 -10.07 4.28
C GLN A 97 0.87 -10.67 3.68
N GLY A 98 -0.20 -10.81 4.47
CA GLY A 98 -1.52 -11.18 3.99
C GLY A 98 -2.35 -9.96 3.59
N ASP A 99 -3.67 -10.12 3.62
CA ASP A 99 -4.62 -9.08 3.28
C ASP A 99 -4.84 -8.11 4.44
N VAL A 100 -5.08 -6.84 4.10
CA VAL A 100 -5.43 -5.79 5.06
C VAL A 100 -6.87 -5.35 4.87
N ASN A 101 -7.65 -5.42 5.94
CA ASN A 101 -9.00 -4.87 6.03
C ASN A 101 -9.07 -3.85 7.18
N GLY A 102 -8.87 -2.56 6.88
CA GLY A 102 -8.99 -1.51 7.89
C GLY A 102 -8.16 -0.25 7.64
N VAL A 103 -7.50 0.24 8.69
CA VAL A 103 -6.74 1.50 8.66
C VAL A 103 -5.28 1.22 8.98
N GLN A 104 -4.38 1.78 8.17
CA GLN A 104 -2.95 1.81 8.45
C GLN A 104 -2.48 3.25 8.54
N SER A 105 -1.82 3.58 9.64
CA SER A 105 -1.22 4.90 9.90
C SER A 105 0.24 4.73 10.23
N GLY A 106 1.13 5.17 9.35
CA GLY A 106 2.56 5.12 9.65
C GLY A 106 3.45 5.98 8.79
N TRP A 107 4.77 5.87 8.93
CA TRP A 107 5.67 6.56 8.01
C TRP A 107 5.88 5.71 6.76
N VAL A 108 6.07 4.41 6.96
CA VAL A 108 6.20 3.42 5.90
C VAL A 108 5.16 2.33 6.15
N ASN A 109 4.26 2.14 5.19
CA ASN A 109 3.31 1.03 5.19
C ASN A 109 3.59 0.15 3.95
N ILE A 110 3.73 -1.16 4.15
CA ILE A 110 4.00 -2.14 3.10
C ILE A 110 3.04 -3.32 3.24
N ASP A 111 2.23 -3.55 2.21
CA ASP A 111 1.33 -4.68 2.14
C ASP A 111 1.67 -5.55 0.92
N ASP A 112 1.91 -6.84 1.17
CA ASP A 112 2.36 -7.76 0.13
C ASP A 112 1.19 -8.36 -0.67
N CYS A 113 -0.03 -8.33 -0.13
CA CYS A 113 -1.26 -8.75 -0.81
C CYS A 113 -2.26 -7.59 -0.97
N ASN A 114 -3.56 -7.83 -0.79
CA ASN A 114 -4.59 -6.84 -1.08
C ASN A 114 -4.88 -5.94 0.12
N PHE A 115 -5.27 -4.70 -0.17
CA PHE A 115 -5.62 -3.73 0.86
C PHE A 115 -7.02 -3.17 0.64
N LYS A 116 -7.80 -3.13 1.72
CA LYS A 116 -9.13 -2.52 1.75
C LYS A 116 -9.27 -1.58 2.95
N GLY A 117 -9.44 -0.29 2.68
CA GLY A 117 -9.76 0.73 3.68
C GLY A 117 -8.99 2.05 3.50
N TYR A 118 -8.33 2.53 4.56
CA TYR A 118 -7.57 3.79 4.53
C TYR A 118 -6.10 3.58 4.90
N GLN A 119 -5.20 3.87 3.96
CA GLN A 119 -3.76 3.78 4.17
C GLN A 119 -3.13 5.17 4.16
N ARG A 120 -2.54 5.57 5.29
CA ARG A 120 -1.91 6.88 5.50
C ARG A 120 -0.44 6.72 5.88
N GLY A 121 0.45 7.36 5.13
CA GLY A 121 1.85 7.46 5.52
C GLY A 121 2.73 8.35 4.66
N LEU A 122 4.05 8.36 4.88
CA LEU A 122 4.97 9.06 3.98
C LEU A 122 5.17 8.24 2.70
N VAL A 123 5.35 6.93 2.88
CA VAL A 123 5.44 5.94 1.82
C VAL A 123 4.40 4.86 2.09
N ASN A 124 3.56 4.61 1.09
CA ASN A 124 2.59 3.53 1.10
C ASN A 124 2.85 2.62 -0.10
N VAL A 125 2.95 1.31 0.15
CA VAL A 125 3.16 0.29 -0.88
C VAL A 125 2.13 -0.81 -0.69
N VAL A 126 1.38 -1.13 -1.75
CA VAL A 126 0.50 -2.30 -1.81
C VAL A 126 0.86 -3.09 -3.07
N HIS A 127 1.28 -4.34 -2.95
CA HIS A 127 1.68 -5.14 -4.10
C HIS A 127 0.48 -5.73 -4.85
N GLY A 128 -0.62 -6.02 -4.16
CA GLY A 128 -1.89 -6.51 -4.70
C GLY A 128 -2.85 -5.40 -5.16
N ASP A 129 -4.15 -5.70 -5.10
CA ASP A 129 -5.23 -4.77 -5.40
C ASP A 129 -5.52 -3.86 -4.19
N PHE A 130 -5.95 -2.63 -4.48
CA PHE A 130 -6.26 -1.62 -3.48
C PHE A 130 -7.69 -1.11 -3.60
N TYR A 131 -8.41 -1.09 -2.48
CA TYR A 131 -9.78 -0.59 -2.39
C TYR A 131 -9.88 0.48 -1.29
N GLY A 132 -10.10 1.74 -1.68
CA GLY A 132 -10.34 2.83 -0.72
C GLY A 132 -9.50 4.08 -0.94
N LEU A 133 -8.88 4.62 0.12
CA LEU A 133 -8.10 5.86 0.08
C LEU A 133 -6.64 5.62 0.47
N GLN A 134 -5.71 6.01 -0.39
CA GLN A 134 -4.28 5.98 -0.11
C GLN A 134 -3.76 7.41 -0.03
N SER A 135 -3.20 7.83 1.12
CA SER A 135 -2.69 9.18 1.34
C SER A 135 -1.24 9.19 1.81
N GLY A 136 -0.36 9.92 1.10
CA GLY A 136 1.04 9.99 1.46
C GLY A 136 1.93 10.80 0.53
N LEU A 137 3.24 10.89 0.81
CA LEU A 137 4.15 11.55 -0.13
C LEU A 137 4.34 10.70 -1.38
N ILE A 138 4.50 9.39 -1.19
CA ILE A 138 4.65 8.40 -2.24
C ILE A 138 3.62 7.30 -2.01
N ASN A 139 2.75 7.09 -3.00
CA ASN A 139 1.79 6.01 -3.03
C ASN A 139 2.11 5.08 -4.20
N TYR A 140 2.23 3.79 -3.92
CA TYR A 140 2.43 2.75 -4.91
C TYR A 140 1.39 1.64 -4.73
N THR A 141 0.78 1.24 -5.84
CA THR A 141 -0.01 0.02 -5.94
C THR A 141 0.44 -0.79 -7.14
N GLY A 142 0.75 -2.08 -6.94
CA GLY A 142 1.26 -2.98 -7.97
C GLY A 142 0.21 -3.41 -8.99
N GLN A 143 -1.02 -3.67 -8.53
CA GLN A 143 -2.14 -4.10 -9.36
C GLN A 143 -3.15 -2.97 -9.60
N THR A 144 -4.43 -3.22 -9.34
CA THR A 144 -5.55 -2.34 -9.65
C THR A 144 -5.98 -1.53 -8.43
N ILE A 145 -6.39 -0.29 -8.66
CA ILE A 145 -6.97 0.57 -7.63
C ILE A 145 -8.45 0.80 -7.92
N TYR A 146 -9.26 0.67 -6.88
CA TYR A 146 -10.64 1.13 -6.82
C TYR A 146 -10.75 2.20 -5.71
N GLY A 147 -10.62 3.47 -6.09
CA GLY A 147 -10.67 4.58 -5.14
C GLY A 147 -9.74 5.74 -5.45
N VAL A 148 -9.07 6.27 -4.43
CA VAL A 148 -8.34 7.54 -4.50
C VAL A 148 -6.90 7.38 -4.04
N GLN A 149 -5.95 7.91 -4.83
CA GLN A 149 -4.58 8.17 -4.38
C GLN A 149 -4.34 9.68 -4.24
N TYR A 150 -3.91 10.10 -3.07
CA TYR A 150 -3.57 11.48 -2.75
C TYR A 150 -2.11 11.56 -2.30
N GLY A 151 -1.26 12.25 -3.05
CA GLY A 151 0.15 12.35 -2.69
C GLY A 151 1.02 13.18 -3.61
N LEU A 152 2.33 13.30 -3.34
CA LEU A 152 3.22 13.99 -4.28
C LEU A 152 3.46 13.13 -5.52
N ILE A 153 3.67 11.83 -5.32
CA ILE A 153 3.87 10.83 -6.38
C ILE A 153 2.86 9.72 -6.16
N ASN A 154 2.02 9.48 -7.16
CA ASN A 154 1.08 8.37 -7.21
C ASN A 154 1.43 7.45 -8.37
N TYR A 155 1.58 6.16 -8.08
CA TYR A 155 1.88 5.13 -9.07
C TYR A 155 0.94 3.94 -8.94
N THR A 156 0.38 3.52 -10.07
CA THR A 156 -0.40 2.29 -10.21
C THR A 156 0.20 1.44 -11.32
N GLY A 157 0.43 0.16 -11.04
CA GLY A 157 1.07 -0.76 -11.99
C GLY A 157 0.14 -1.23 -13.11
N GLN A 158 -1.17 -1.24 -12.85
CA GLN A 158 -2.20 -1.63 -13.83
C GLN A 158 -3.25 -0.53 -13.98
N THR A 159 -4.48 -0.79 -13.55
CA THR A 159 -5.62 0.07 -13.80
C THR A 159 -6.00 0.83 -12.54
N ILE A 160 -6.48 2.06 -12.69
CA ILE A 160 -7.16 2.77 -11.61
C ILE A 160 -8.58 3.15 -12.05
N TYR A 161 -9.54 2.78 -11.22
CA TYR A 161 -10.93 3.21 -11.25
C TYR A 161 -11.13 4.26 -10.15
N GLY A 162 -10.98 5.53 -10.49
CA GLY A 162 -11.16 6.62 -9.53
C GLY A 162 -10.25 7.83 -9.77
N VAL A 163 -9.58 8.32 -8.72
CA VAL A 163 -8.87 9.61 -8.74
C VAL A 163 -7.42 9.48 -8.32
N GLN A 164 -6.50 10.07 -9.08
CA GLN A 164 -5.14 10.36 -8.61
C GLN A 164 -4.96 11.88 -8.49
N TYR A 165 -4.63 12.36 -7.30
CA TYR A 165 -4.30 13.75 -7.03
C TYR A 165 -2.86 13.86 -6.52
N GLY A 166 -2.01 14.59 -7.26
CA GLY A 166 -0.62 14.73 -6.90
C GLY A 166 0.25 15.48 -7.87
N LEU A 167 1.52 15.73 -7.56
CA LEU A 167 2.43 16.39 -8.51
C LEU A 167 2.69 15.51 -9.73
N ILE A 168 2.89 14.21 -9.49
CA ILE A 168 3.14 13.20 -10.52
C ILE A 168 2.15 12.07 -10.32
N ASN A 169 1.32 11.83 -11.33
CA ASN A 169 0.40 10.71 -11.38
C ASN A 169 0.76 9.79 -12.54
N LYS A 170 0.90 8.49 -12.27
CA LYS A 170 1.20 7.49 -13.28
C LYS A 170 0.37 6.23 -13.08
N THR A 171 -0.21 5.75 -14.16
CA THR A 171 -0.89 4.45 -14.22
C THR A 171 -0.67 3.79 -15.59
N MET A 172 -1.00 2.51 -15.76
CA MET A 172 -1.09 1.93 -17.10
C MET A 172 -2.42 2.30 -17.73
N ASP A 173 -3.54 2.03 -17.07
CA ASP A 173 -4.87 2.40 -17.55
C ASP A 173 -5.56 3.30 -16.53
N MET A 174 -6.11 4.42 -16.99
CA MET A 174 -6.83 5.40 -16.17
C MET A 174 -8.30 5.40 -16.53
N CYS A 175 -9.15 4.98 -15.60
CA CYS A 175 -10.60 5.10 -15.64
C CYS A 175 -11.06 6.11 -14.58
N GLY A 176 -11.11 7.40 -14.92
CA GLY A 176 -11.47 8.46 -13.99
C GLY A 176 -10.68 9.75 -14.17
N VAL A 177 -10.10 10.29 -13.09
CA VAL A 177 -9.48 11.63 -13.09
C VAL A 177 -8.03 11.60 -12.59
N GLN A 178 -7.11 12.21 -13.34
CA GLN A 178 -5.78 12.58 -12.85
C GLN A 178 -5.66 14.09 -12.71
N LEU A 179 -5.28 14.56 -11.52
CA LEU A 179 -5.04 15.98 -11.23
C LEU A 179 -3.59 16.13 -10.77
N GLY A 180 -2.78 16.83 -11.54
CA GLY A 180 -1.37 16.99 -11.19
C GLY A 180 -0.54 17.84 -12.13
N LEU A 181 0.74 18.08 -11.80
CA LEU A 181 1.63 18.78 -12.73
C LEU A 181 1.95 17.89 -13.94
N VAL A 182 2.19 16.60 -13.67
CA VAL A 182 2.51 15.59 -14.68
C VAL A 182 1.59 14.39 -14.51
N ASN A 183 0.77 14.13 -15.52
CA ASN A 183 -0.13 12.99 -15.57
C ASN A 183 0.30 12.06 -16.71
N MET A 184 0.43 10.77 -16.44
CA MET A 184 0.89 9.78 -17.41
C MET A 184 0.03 8.52 -17.35
N THR A 185 -0.43 8.10 -18.52
CA THR A 185 -1.14 6.82 -18.68
C THR A 185 -0.82 6.17 -20.03
N HIS A 186 -1.02 4.86 -20.14
CA HIS A 186 -1.04 4.19 -21.44
C HIS A 186 -2.39 4.45 -22.12
N SER A 187 -3.48 4.06 -21.47
CA SER A 187 -4.86 4.30 -21.93
C SER A 187 -5.62 5.22 -20.97
N LEU A 188 -6.54 6.02 -21.51
CA LEU A 188 -7.35 6.96 -20.76
C LEU A 188 -8.83 6.80 -21.13
N THR A 189 -9.66 6.59 -20.12
CA THR A 189 -11.11 6.74 -20.12
C THR A 189 -11.48 7.69 -18.98
N GLY A 190 -11.51 8.98 -19.28
CA GLY A 190 -11.71 10.05 -18.33
C GLY A 190 -10.90 11.31 -18.66
N VAL A 191 -10.42 12.00 -17.62
CA VAL A 191 -9.79 13.33 -17.75
C VAL A 191 -8.46 13.40 -17.00
N GLN A 192 -7.46 14.01 -17.62
CA GLN A 192 -6.23 14.45 -16.97
C GLN A 192 -6.20 15.99 -16.98
N ILE A 193 -5.88 16.61 -15.85
CA ILE A 193 -5.70 18.06 -15.71
C ILE A 193 -4.31 18.31 -15.14
N GLY A 194 -3.48 19.01 -15.90
CA GLY A 194 -2.08 19.23 -15.55
C GLY A 194 -1.26 19.96 -16.58
N LEU A 195 -0.08 20.46 -16.19
CA LEU A 195 0.84 21.12 -17.11
C LEU A 195 1.27 20.19 -18.25
N ILE A 196 1.50 18.91 -17.93
CA ILE A 196 1.89 17.87 -18.87
C ILE A 196 0.97 16.67 -18.70
N ASN A 197 0.17 16.35 -19.71
CA ASN A 197 -0.68 15.16 -19.72
C ASN A 197 -0.23 14.24 -20.86
N VAL A 198 0.12 12.99 -20.55
CA VAL A 198 0.61 12.01 -21.53
C VAL A 198 -0.29 10.79 -21.56
N GLN A 199 -0.67 10.39 -22.78
CA GLN A 199 -1.40 9.17 -23.09
C GLN A 199 -0.70 8.45 -24.25
N THR A 200 0.01 7.35 -23.97
CA THR A 200 0.88 6.73 -24.98
C THR A 200 0.14 5.94 -26.07
N ASN A 201 -1.08 5.45 -25.79
CA ASN A 201 -1.91 4.71 -26.76
C ASN A 201 -2.61 5.65 -27.78
N ARG A 202 -2.49 6.97 -27.63
CA ARG A 202 -3.07 7.92 -28.58
C ARG A 202 -2.28 7.94 -29.89
N GLN A 203 -2.99 7.95 -31.03
CA GLN A 203 -2.38 7.87 -32.37
C GLN A 203 -1.68 9.16 -32.81
N VAL A 204 -2.25 10.33 -32.50
CA VAL A 204 -1.76 11.62 -33.04
C VAL A 204 -0.94 12.39 -32.00
N PHE A 205 -1.57 12.90 -30.94
CA PHE A 205 -0.91 13.72 -29.92
C PHE A 205 -0.82 12.95 -28.59
N LYS A 206 0.36 12.35 -28.34
CA LYS A 206 0.60 11.59 -27.10
C LYS A 206 0.71 12.48 -25.86
N GLY A 207 0.96 13.78 -26.03
CA GLY A 207 1.04 14.75 -24.94
C GLY A 207 0.14 15.95 -25.22
N LEU A 208 -0.65 16.36 -24.23
CA LEU A 208 -1.48 17.57 -24.28
C LEU A 208 -1.23 18.46 -23.06
N PRO A 209 -1.13 19.78 -23.24
CA PRO A 209 -1.03 20.73 -22.14
C PRO A 209 -2.40 20.96 -21.49
N ILE A 210 -2.39 21.26 -20.20
CA ILE A 210 -3.54 21.72 -19.39
C ILE A 210 -4.62 20.65 -19.20
N ILE A 211 -5.26 20.16 -20.26
CA ILE A 211 -6.32 19.15 -20.22
C ILE A 211 -6.07 18.08 -21.27
N ASN A 212 -6.30 16.82 -20.90
CA ASN A 212 -6.47 15.69 -21.81
C ASN A 212 -7.75 14.94 -21.44
N ALA A 213 -8.60 14.63 -22.41
CA ALA A 213 -9.79 13.81 -22.20
C ALA A 213 -9.90 12.74 -23.29
N SER A 214 -10.44 11.58 -22.92
CA SER A 214 -10.68 10.42 -23.77
C SER A 214 -11.81 9.58 -23.14
N TRP A 215 -12.64 8.93 -23.95
CA TRP A 215 -13.81 8.18 -23.49
C TRP A 215 -13.77 6.78 -24.07
#